data_AF-A0A963NXY7-F1
#
_entry.id   AF-A0A963NXY7-F1
#
_cell.length_a   1.000
_cell.length_b   1.000
_cell.length_c   1.000
_cell.angle_alpha   90.00
_cell.angle_beta   90.00
_cell.angle_gamma   90.00
#
_symmetry.space_group_name_H-M   'P 1'
#
loop_
_entity.id
_entity.type
_entity.pdbx_description
1 polymer ?
#
loop_
_entity_poly.entity_id
_entity_poly.type
_entity_poly.pdbx_seq_one_letter_code
_entity_poly.pdbx_strand_id
1 'polypeptide(L)'
;MTEQHQQDFAATCRAIEDEFALFDEPREKIEYVIDLGRDLPPLEDRHKTEGNRVRGCQSQVWLAADLDTTSGRMQLAADSDAVIVKGLVVLVLRLFDNRKPGDIA
;
A
#
# COMPACT_ATOMS: atom_id res chain seq x y z
N MET A 1 19.87 10.17 -9.29
CA MET A 1 18.38 10.16 -9.36
C MET A 1 17.79 9.03 -8.52
N THR A 2 18.44 7.88 -8.42
CA THR A 2 18.10 6.79 -7.47
C THR A 2 18.22 7.17 -6.00
N GLU A 3 19.15 8.05 -5.63
CA GLU A 3 19.33 8.49 -4.23
C GLU A 3 18.12 9.25 -3.66
N GLN A 4 17.46 10.09 -4.47
CA GLN A 4 16.27 10.84 -4.05
C GLN A 4 15.10 9.88 -3.73
N HIS A 5 14.88 8.88 -4.59
CA HIS A 5 13.79 7.93 -4.41
C HIS A 5 14.04 6.96 -3.25
N GLN A 6 15.29 6.56 -3.02
CA GLN A 6 15.68 5.78 -1.84
C GLN A 6 15.43 6.58 -0.55
N GLN A 7 15.75 7.88 -0.56
CA GLN A 7 15.51 8.78 0.56
C GLN A 7 14.02 8.95 0.85
N ASP A 8 13.18 9.03 -0.20
CA ASP A 8 11.73 9.09 -0.07
C ASP A 8 11.15 7.79 0.51
N PHE A 9 11.73 6.62 0.20
CA PHE A 9 11.29 5.34 0.79
C PHE A 9 11.60 5.28 2.28
N ALA A 10 12.86 5.56 2.62
CA ALA A 10 13.30 5.57 4.01
C ALA A 10 12.57 6.62 4.85
N ALA A 11 12.22 7.78 4.26
CA ALA A 11 11.41 8.79 4.93
C ALA A 11 9.99 8.28 5.23
N THR A 12 9.33 7.63 4.27
CA THR A 12 8.01 7.05 4.50
C THR A 12 8.05 5.91 5.54
N CYS A 13 9.06 5.03 5.49
CA CYS A 13 9.24 3.99 6.51
C CYS A 13 9.35 4.60 7.91
N ARG A 14 10.19 5.62 8.10
CA ARG A 14 10.35 6.30 9.38
C ARG A 14 9.04 6.95 9.84
N ALA A 15 8.31 7.61 8.95
CA ALA A 15 7.01 8.19 9.30
C ALA A 15 6.02 7.13 9.79
N ILE A 16 5.98 5.97 9.13
CA ILE A 16 5.17 4.82 9.58
C ILE A 16 5.66 4.32 10.95
N GLU A 17 6.96 4.14 11.13
CA GLU A 17 7.53 3.71 12.41
C GLU A 17 7.19 4.68 13.55
N ASP A 18 7.32 5.99 13.30
CA ASP A 18 6.98 7.06 14.26
C ASP A 18 5.49 7.06 14.59
N GLU A 19 4.60 6.89 13.61
CA GLU A 19 3.15 6.74 13.82
C GLU A 19 2.83 5.54 14.71
N PHE A 20 3.45 4.38 14.45
CA PHE A 20 3.26 3.17 15.26
C PHE A 20 3.92 3.24 16.64
N ALA A 21 4.93 4.09 16.82
CA ALA A 21 5.59 4.33 18.09
C ALA A 21 4.74 5.17 19.07
N LEU A 22 3.66 5.81 18.59
CA LEU A 22 2.69 6.50 19.44
C LEU A 22 1.81 5.55 20.27
N PHE A 23 1.78 4.27 19.91
CA PHE A 23 0.95 3.26 20.57
C PHE A 23 1.82 2.33 21.44
N ASP A 24 1.48 2.27 22.72
CA ASP A 24 2.17 1.41 23.68
C ASP A 24 1.65 -0.04 23.62
N GLU A 25 0.35 -0.21 23.35
CA GLU A 25 -0.32 -1.50 23.37
C GLU A 25 -0.38 -2.13 21.96
N PRO A 26 -0.04 -3.44 21.80
CA PRO A 26 -0.15 -4.12 20.50
C PRO A 26 -1.56 -4.08 19.89
N ARG A 27 -2.58 -4.06 20.75
CA ARG A 27 -3.98 -3.97 20.32
C ARG A 27 -4.27 -2.66 19.58
N GLU A 28 -3.77 -1.54 20.10
CA GLU A 28 -3.98 -0.21 19.50
C GLU A 28 -3.36 -0.15 18.10
N LYS A 29 -2.20 -0.78 17.90
CA LYS A 29 -1.56 -0.90 16.59
C LYS A 29 -2.42 -1.66 15.59
N ILE A 30 -3.11 -2.72 16.03
CA ILE A 30 -4.04 -3.47 15.18
C ILE A 30 -5.29 -2.64 14.85
N GLU A 31 -5.84 -1.93 15.83
CA GLU A 31 -6.98 -1.03 15.62
C GLU A 31 -6.63 0.08 14.62
N TYR A 32 -5.43 0.67 14.73
CA TYR A 32 -4.91 1.64 13.77
C TYR A 32 -4.82 1.07 12.34
N VAL A 33 -4.28 -0.14 12.17
CA VAL A 33 -4.23 -0.80 10.84
C VAL A 33 -5.63 -1.01 10.28
N ILE A 34 -6.58 -1.43 11.11
CA ILE A 34 -7.98 -1.60 10.70
C ILE A 34 -8.57 -0.28 10.23
N ASP A 35 -8.32 0.82 10.94
CA ASP A 35 -8.83 2.14 10.58
C ASP A 35 -8.22 2.65 9.27
N LEU A 36 -6.92 2.47 9.05
CA LEU A 36 -6.30 2.73 7.74
C LEU A 36 -7.02 1.98 6.61
N GLY A 37 -7.37 0.72 6.84
CA GLY A 37 -8.08 -0.10 5.86
C GLY A 37 -9.52 0.35 5.59
N ARG A 38 -10.16 1.05 6.54
CA ARG A 38 -11.51 1.63 6.37
C ARG A 38 -11.48 2.88 5.50
N ASP A 39 -10.40 3.65 5.57
CA ASP A 39 -10.20 4.87 4.80
C ASP A 39 -9.65 4.62 3.39
N LEU A 40 -9.28 3.36 3.07
CA LEU A 40 -8.84 2.96 1.74
C LEU A 40 -9.95 3.20 0.71
N PRO A 41 -9.70 4.00 -0.35
CA PRO A 41 -10.66 4.19 -1.42
C PRO A 41 -11.05 2.85 -2.06
N PRO A 42 -12.35 2.63 -2.36
CA PRO A 42 -12.78 1.38 -2.97
C PRO A 42 -12.16 1.22 -4.36
N LEU A 43 -11.64 0.03 -4.64
CA LEU A 43 -11.17 -0.32 -5.97
C LEU A 43 -12.35 -0.51 -6.91
N GLU A 44 -12.30 0.13 -8.08
CA GLU A 44 -13.33 -0.02 -9.11
C GLU A 44 -13.50 -1.49 -9.53
N ASP A 45 -14.75 -1.94 -9.75
CA ASP A 45 -15.04 -3.35 -10.03
C ASP A 45 -14.33 -3.90 -11.27
N ARG A 46 -14.05 -3.04 -12.27
CA ARG A 46 -13.27 -3.42 -13.47
C ARG A 46 -11.86 -3.92 -13.15
N HIS A 47 -11.33 -3.55 -11.99
CA HIS A 47 -9.99 -3.94 -11.54
C HIS A 47 -10.00 -5.19 -10.65
N LYS A 48 -11.18 -5.65 -10.21
CA LYS A 48 -11.34 -6.86 -9.39
C LYS A 48 -11.36 -8.12 -10.27
N THR A 49 -10.30 -8.30 -11.05
CA THR A 49 -10.15 -9.42 -11.98
C THR A 49 -9.15 -10.46 -11.47
N GLU A 50 -9.20 -11.68 -12.00
CA GLU A 50 -8.20 -12.71 -11.70
C GLU A 50 -6.77 -12.32 -12.12
N GLY A 51 -6.62 -11.42 -13.09
CA GLY A 51 -5.31 -10.90 -13.52
C GLY A 51 -4.65 -9.99 -12.48
N ASN A 52 -5.45 -9.24 -11.72
CA ASN A 52 -4.99 -8.36 -10.66
C ASN A 52 -4.95 -9.05 -9.28
N ARG A 53 -5.30 -10.34 -9.22
CA ARG A 53 -5.41 -11.09 -7.96
C ARG A 53 -4.03 -11.48 -7.45
N VAL A 54 -3.70 -11.06 -6.23
CA VAL A 54 -2.49 -11.50 -5.53
C VAL A 54 -2.70 -12.92 -5.04
N ARG A 55 -1.84 -13.85 -5.48
CA ARG A 55 -1.92 -15.27 -5.13
C ARG A 55 -1.11 -15.58 -3.87
N GLY A 56 -1.55 -16.58 -3.11
CA GLY A 56 -0.85 -17.03 -1.90
C GLY A 56 -1.36 -16.43 -0.58
N CYS A 57 -2.27 -15.45 -0.64
CA CYS A 57 -2.99 -14.96 0.53
C CYS A 57 -4.20 -15.85 0.86
N GLN A 58 -4.50 -16.02 2.15
CA GLN A 58 -5.74 -16.69 2.60
C GLN A 58 -6.98 -15.83 2.28
N SER A 59 -6.83 -14.51 2.38
CA SER A 59 -7.81 -13.51 1.94
C SER A 59 -7.64 -13.21 0.44
N GLN A 60 -8.69 -12.70 -0.18
CA GLN A 60 -8.63 -12.18 -1.54
C GLN A 60 -8.03 -10.78 -1.51
N VAL A 61 -7.03 -10.53 -2.35
CA VAL A 61 -6.40 -9.23 -2.53
C VAL A 61 -6.31 -8.95 -4.02
N TRP A 62 -6.69 -7.76 -4.43
CA TRP A 62 -6.52 -7.26 -5.79
C TRP A 62 -5.58 -6.07 -5.77
N LEU A 63 -4.63 -6.03 -6.70
CA LEU A 63 -3.72 -4.92 -6.91
C LEU A 63 -3.77 -4.55 -8.40
N ALA A 64 -4.32 -3.38 -8.68
CA ALA A 64 -4.22 -2.72 -9.98
C ALA A 64 -2.96 -1.85 -9.99
N ALA A 65 -2.17 -1.98 -11.04
CA ALA A 65 -0.99 -1.16 -11.27
C ALA A 65 -1.06 -0.62 -12.69
N ASP A 66 -0.97 0.70 -12.82
CA ASP A 66 -0.81 1.38 -14.10
C ASP A 66 0.48 2.20 -14.10
N LEU A 67 0.98 2.57 -15.27
CA LEU A 67 2.12 3.47 -15.43
C LEU A 67 1.64 4.77 -16.06
N ASP A 68 1.73 5.86 -15.31
CA ASP A 68 1.54 7.19 -15.88
C ASP A 68 2.68 7.47 -16.87
N THR A 69 2.35 7.43 -18.16
CA THR A 69 3.30 7.65 -19.26
C THR A 69 3.88 9.06 -19.31
N THR A 70 3.26 10.04 -18.65
CA THR A 70 3.74 11.42 -18.59
C THR A 70 4.81 11.57 -17.51
N SER A 71 4.59 11.02 -16.32
CA SER A 71 5.51 11.13 -15.18
C SER A 71 6.50 9.96 -15.06
N GLY A 72 6.19 8.82 -15.69
CA GLY A 72 6.90 7.54 -15.56
C GLY A 72 6.72 6.89 -14.18
N ARG A 73 5.68 7.29 -13.43
CA ARG A 73 5.39 6.81 -12.07
C ARG A 73 4.24 5.80 -12.09
N MET A 74 4.31 4.82 -11.22
CA MET A 74 3.25 3.84 -11.02
C MET A 74 2.06 4.50 -10.35
N GLN A 75 0.87 4.06 -10.72
CA GLN A 75 -0.39 4.34 -10.04
C GLN A 75 -0.92 3.01 -9.53
N LEU A 76 -0.84 2.83 -8.21
CA LEU A 76 -1.22 1.61 -7.53
C LEU A 76 -2.56 1.81 -6.81
N ALA A 77 -3.48 0.88 -7.01
CA ALA A 77 -4.74 0.83 -6.28
C ALA A 77 -5.01 -0.62 -5.89
N ALA A 78 -5.54 -0.85 -4.70
CA ALA A 78 -5.74 -2.21 -4.21
C ALA A 78 -6.96 -2.31 -3.30
N ASP A 79 -7.44 -3.54 -3.12
CA ASP A 79 -8.56 -3.87 -2.25
C ASP A 79 -8.39 -5.30 -1.70
N SER A 80 -9.08 -5.62 -0.60
CA SER A 80 -9.12 -6.96 -0.02
C SER A 80 -10.47 -7.27 0.61
N ASP A 81 -10.88 -8.53 0.61
CA ASP A 81 -12.07 -8.98 1.35
C ASP A 81 -11.88 -9.00 2.87
N ALA A 82 -10.63 -8.95 3.35
CA ALA A 82 -10.30 -8.93 4.77
C ALA A 82 -9.92 -7.52 5.25
N VAL A 83 -10.63 -7.03 6.27
CA VAL A 83 -10.46 -5.66 6.82
C VAL A 83 -9.02 -5.41 7.28
N ILE A 84 -8.41 -6.34 8.01
CA ILE A 84 -7.02 -6.17 8.47
C ILE A 84 -6.03 -6.12 7.30
N VAL A 85 -6.30 -6.89 6.24
CA VAL A 85 -5.42 -6.97 5.07
C VAL A 85 -5.52 -5.68 4.25
N LYS A 86 -6.70 -5.05 4.17
CA LYS A 86 -6.84 -3.69 3.62
C LYS A 86 -5.90 -2.70 4.29
N GLY A 87 -5.82 -2.73 5.61
CA GLY A 87 -4.91 -1.86 6.37
C GLY A 87 -3.44 -2.08 6.02
N LEU A 88 -3.01 -3.34 5.93
CA LEU A 88 -1.64 -3.66 5.52
C LEU A 88 -1.36 -3.22 4.08
N VAL A 89 -2.33 -3.39 3.19
CA VAL A 89 -2.25 -2.92 1.81
C VAL A 89 -2.09 -1.40 1.74
N VAL A 90 -2.78 -0.63 2.58
CA VAL A 90 -2.60 0.84 2.66
C VAL A 90 -1.15 1.19 2.98
N LEU A 91 -0.50 0.48 3.91
CA LEU A 91 0.91 0.71 4.23
C LEU A 91 1.82 0.42 3.04
N VAL A 92 1.54 -0.67 2.30
CA VAL A 92 2.27 -1.01 1.07
C VAL A 92 2.06 0.08 0.01
N LEU A 93 0.83 0.55 -0.20
CA LEU A 93 0.54 1.62 -1.15
C LEU A 93 1.29 2.91 -0.78
N ARG A 94 1.30 3.31 0.50
CA ARG A 94 2.09 4.48 0.95
C ARG A 94 3.57 4.35 0.61
N LEU A 95 4.10 3.15 0.66
CA LEU A 95 5.51 2.88 0.38
C LEU A 95 5.83 2.87 -1.11
N PHE A 96 4.94 2.41 -1.99
CA PHE A 96 5.28 2.12 -3.38
C PHE A 96 4.49 2.89 -4.44
N ASP A 97 3.33 3.45 -4.09
CA ASP A 97 2.53 4.24 -5.01
C ASP A 97 3.29 5.52 -5.43
N ASN A 98 3.01 5.98 -6.65
CA ASN A 98 3.62 7.17 -7.23
C ASN A 98 5.16 7.11 -7.33
N ARG A 99 5.76 5.93 -7.36
CA ARG A 99 7.22 5.71 -7.59
C ARG A 99 7.50 5.22 -8.99
N LYS A 100 8.75 5.37 -9.46
CA LYS A 100 9.13 4.78 -10.75
C LYS A 100 9.42 3.28 -10.55
N PRO A 101 9.09 2.41 -11.51
CA PRO A 101 9.38 0.98 -11.40
C PRO A 101 10.86 0.68 -11.12
N GLY A 102 11.78 1.46 -11.68
CA GLY A 102 13.23 1.30 -11.48
C GLY A 102 13.73 1.63 -10.08
N ASP A 103 12.88 2.17 -9.20
CA ASP A 103 13.23 2.46 -7.80
C ASP A 103 12.92 1.27 -6.87
N ILE A 104 12.30 0.21 -7.41
CA ILE A 104 11.83 -0.95 -6.67
C ILE A 104 12.54 -2.18 -7.26
N ALA A 105 13.67 -2.57 -6.67
CA ALA A 105 14.46 -3.72 -7.10
C ALA A 105 15.22 -4.32 -5.90
#